data_AF-A0A9P4UUD9-F1
#
_entry.id   AF-A0A9P4UUD9-F1
#
_cell.length_a   1.000
_cell.length_b   1.000
_cell.length_c   1.000
_cell.angle_alpha   90.00
_cell.angle_beta   90.00
_cell.angle_gamma   90.00
#
_symmetry.space_group_name_H-M   'P 1'
#
loop_
_entity.id
_entity.type
_entity.pdbx_description
1 polymer ?
#
loop_
_entity_poly.entity_id
_entity_poly.type
_entity_poly.pdbx_seq_one_letter_code
_entity_poly.pdbx_strand_id
1 'polypeptide(L)'
;MDFFRTTNVSYFTIPVCWAISLAPRVYSSKGYKKATGKAGFDGRHPRDFKDKIASDPALDSATKGRLIRAEAAVANGFENLGLFAAAVAAGNSAHLDAGLMNTFSIAYIVSRFIYNHIYIYNDTVQLAGMRTVCYTGQIIGLMFVFIKSGLKLNGA
;
A
#
# COMPACT_ATOMS: atom_id res chain seq x y z
N MET A 1 -1.96 27.59 6.87
CA MET A 1 -1.30 26.27 7.02
C MET A 1 -1.40 25.70 8.44
N ASP A 2 -2.11 26.35 9.38
CA ASP A 2 -2.17 25.92 10.79
C ASP A 2 -3.12 24.76 11.12
N PHE A 3 -4.08 24.46 10.22
CA PHE A 3 -5.04 23.37 10.42
C PHE A 3 -4.34 22.02 10.63
N PHE A 4 -3.34 21.69 9.81
CA PHE A 4 -2.62 20.41 9.91
C PHE A 4 -1.63 20.32 11.09
N ARG A 5 -1.40 21.42 11.80
CA ARG A 5 -0.59 21.42 13.03
C ARG A 5 -1.42 21.24 14.29
N THR A 6 -2.70 21.61 14.24
CA THR A 6 -3.61 21.62 15.40
C THR A 6 -4.65 20.51 15.32
N THR A 7 -5.06 20.11 14.12
CA THR A 7 -6.04 19.05 13.90
C THR A 7 -5.34 17.78 13.45
N ASN A 8 -5.59 16.69 14.16
CA ASN A 8 -4.99 15.40 13.86
C ASN A 8 -5.87 14.62 12.87
N VAL A 9 -5.39 14.49 11.62
CA VAL A 9 -6.07 13.76 10.55
C VAL A 9 -5.45 12.38 10.29
N SER A 10 -4.39 12.01 11.02
CA SER A 10 -3.61 10.80 10.75
C SER A 10 -4.45 9.52 10.79
N TYR A 11 -5.44 9.42 11.68
CA TYR A 11 -6.36 8.28 11.71
C TYR A 11 -7.18 8.10 10.42
N PHE A 12 -7.57 9.18 9.74
CA PHE A 12 -8.32 9.11 8.48
C PHE A 12 -7.46 8.56 7.34
N THR A 13 -6.13 8.57 7.47
CA THR A 13 -5.26 7.97 6.46
C THR A 13 -5.30 6.43 6.49
N ILE A 14 -5.76 5.80 7.59
CA ILE A 14 -5.89 4.33 7.70
C ILE A 14 -6.92 3.77 6.70
N PRO A 15 -8.20 4.23 6.68
CA PRO A 15 -9.15 3.77 5.67
C PRO A 15 -8.73 4.15 4.24
N VAL A 16 -8.02 5.26 4.06
CA VAL A 16 -7.43 5.61 2.76
C VAL A 16 -6.34 4.62 2.34
N CYS A 17 -5.46 4.20 3.27
CA CYS A 17 -4.43 3.20 3.02
C CYS A 17 -5.03 1.83 2.68
N TRP A 18 -6.13 1.45 3.33
CA TRP A 18 -6.92 0.28 2.97
C TRP A 18 -7.43 0.36 1.52
N ALA A 19 -8.02 1.49 1.13
CA ALA A 19 -8.52 1.70 -0.23
C ALA A 19 -7.39 1.67 -1.28
N ILE A 20 -6.24 2.29 -0.98
CA ILE A 20 -5.04 2.25 -1.84
C ILE A 20 -4.52 0.82 -1.98
N SER A 21 -4.58 0.01 -0.90
CA SER A 21 -4.16 -1.40 -0.94
C SER A 21 -5.09 -2.26 -1.79
N LEU A 22 -6.38 -1.91 -1.85
CA LEU A 22 -7.37 -2.61 -2.68
C LEU A 22 -7.33 -2.17 -4.16
N ALA A 23 -6.93 -0.94 -4.45
CA ALA A 23 -6.98 -0.37 -5.80
C ALA A 23 -6.32 -1.22 -6.91
N PRO A 24 -5.15 -1.88 -6.70
CA PRO A 24 -4.57 -2.76 -7.71
C PRO A 24 -5.46 -3.94 -8.09
N ARG A 25 -6.34 -4.43 -7.19
CA ARG A 25 -7.34 -5.47 -7.50
C ARG A 25 -8.40 -4.99 -8.47
N VAL A 26 -8.82 -3.74 -8.34
CA VAL A 26 -9.78 -3.13 -9.27
C VAL A 26 -9.14 -3.04 -10.65
N TYR A 27 -7.87 -2.65 -10.72
CA TYR A 27 -7.10 -2.64 -11.95
C TYR A 27 -6.96 -4.04 -12.57
N SER A 28 -6.52 -5.04 -11.79
CA SER A 28 -6.32 -6.41 -12.28
C SER A 28 -7.62 -7.04 -12.78
N SER A 29 -8.73 -6.85 -12.05
CA SER A 29 -10.05 -7.35 -12.43
C SER A 29 -10.58 -6.71 -13.70
N LYS A 30 -10.48 -5.38 -13.85
CA LYS A 30 -10.91 -4.68 -15.07
C LYS A 30 -10.03 -5.03 -16.27
N GLY A 31 -8.71 -5.11 -16.06
CA GLY A 31 -7.75 -5.50 -17.08
C GLY A 31 -7.99 -6.93 -17.59
N TYR A 32 -8.22 -7.88 -16.69
CA TYR A 32 -8.56 -9.26 -17.05
C TYR A 32 -9.86 -9.34 -17.86
N LYS A 33 -10.93 -8.67 -17.42
CA LYS A 33 -12.21 -8.60 -18.14
C LYS A 33 -12.01 -8.05 -19.56
N LYS A 34 -11.27 -6.95 -19.68
CA LYS A 34 -11.02 -6.29 -20.96
C LYS A 34 -10.21 -7.18 -21.92
N ALA A 35 -9.20 -7.88 -21.42
CA ALA A 35 -8.30 -8.66 -22.25
C ALA A 35 -8.88 -10.03 -22.66
N THR A 36 -9.75 -10.62 -21.85
CA THR A 36 -10.24 -11.99 -22.06
C THR A 36 -11.73 -12.09 -22.40
N GLY A 37 -12.52 -11.04 -22.16
CA GLY A 37 -13.98 -11.08 -22.22
C GLY A 37 -14.65 -11.87 -21.07
N LYS A 38 -13.86 -12.51 -20.20
CA LYS A 38 -14.35 -13.34 -19.09
C LYS A 38 -14.64 -12.49 -17.86
N ALA A 39 -15.44 -13.02 -16.93
CA ALA A 39 -15.64 -12.38 -15.63
C ALA A 39 -14.30 -12.24 -14.87
N GLY A 40 -14.08 -11.08 -14.26
CA GLY A 40 -12.88 -10.73 -13.49
C GLY A 40 -12.85 -11.36 -12.10
N PHE A 41 -12.46 -10.56 -11.11
CA PHE A 41 -12.39 -11.00 -9.72
C PHE A 41 -13.75 -11.51 -9.21
N ASP A 42 -13.74 -12.66 -8.56
CA ASP A 42 -14.89 -13.28 -7.90
C ASP A 42 -14.65 -13.27 -6.38
N GLY A 43 -15.48 -12.52 -5.65
CA GLY A 43 -15.38 -12.38 -4.20
C GLY A 43 -15.63 -13.68 -3.42
N ARG A 44 -16.20 -14.71 -4.06
CA ARG A 44 -16.40 -16.03 -3.45
C ARG A 44 -15.10 -16.85 -3.38
N HIS A 45 -14.16 -16.58 -4.29
CA HIS A 45 -12.88 -17.29 -4.40
C HIS A 45 -11.73 -16.27 -4.57
N PRO A 46 -11.51 -15.38 -3.59
CA PRO A 46 -10.68 -14.20 -3.78
C PRO A 46 -9.19 -14.52 -3.96
N ARG A 47 -8.74 -15.70 -3.50
CA ARG A 47 -7.33 -16.12 -3.55
C ARG A 47 -6.95 -16.73 -4.90
N ASP A 48 -7.91 -17.31 -5.60
CA ASP A 48 -7.67 -18.04 -6.85
C ASP A 48 -7.52 -17.11 -8.06
N PHE A 49 -7.83 -15.81 -7.89
CA PHE A 49 -7.85 -14.87 -9.01
C PHE A 49 -6.47 -14.71 -9.67
N LYS A 50 -5.39 -14.76 -8.89
CA LYS A 50 -4.02 -14.72 -9.42
C LYS A 50 -3.72 -15.96 -10.28
N ASP A 51 -4.13 -17.14 -9.83
CA ASP A 51 -3.90 -18.40 -10.54
C ASP A 51 -4.71 -18.44 -11.84
N LYS A 52 -5.96 -17.97 -11.79
CA LYS A 52 -6.80 -17.77 -12.97
C LYS A 52 -6.15 -16.86 -14.02
N ILE A 53 -5.52 -15.77 -13.60
CA ILE A 53 -4.76 -14.89 -14.51
C ILE A 53 -3.56 -15.66 -15.10
N ALA A 54 -2.81 -16.38 -14.27
CA ALA A 54 -1.59 -17.08 -14.69
C ALA A 54 -1.88 -18.19 -15.73
N SER A 55 -2.96 -18.95 -15.52
CA SER A 55 -3.33 -20.08 -16.37
C SER A 55 -4.12 -19.70 -17.63
N ASP A 56 -4.55 -18.44 -17.80
CA ASP A 56 -5.38 -18.06 -18.94
C ASP A 56 -4.55 -17.96 -20.24
N PRO A 57 -4.86 -18.75 -21.29
CA PRO A 57 -4.15 -18.68 -22.57
C PRO A 57 -4.53 -17.46 -23.41
N ALA A 58 -5.64 -16.77 -23.10
CA ALA A 58 -6.08 -15.59 -23.85
C ALA A 58 -5.28 -14.32 -23.52
N LEU A 59 -4.45 -14.35 -22.47
CA LEU A 59 -3.62 -13.22 -22.07
C LEU A 59 -2.23 -13.30 -22.71
N ASP A 60 -1.83 -12.21 -23.38
CA ASP A 60 -0.43 -12.01 -23.75
C ASP A 60 0.47 -11.92 -22.50
N SER A 61 1.77 -12.22 -22.69
CA SER A 61 2.74 -12.28 -21.60
C SER A 61 2.86 -10.95 -20.83
N ALA A 62 2.81 -9.81 -21.52
CA ALA A 62 2.98 -8.50 -20.91
C ALA A 62 1.77 -8.13 -20.04
N THR A 63 0.55 -8.32 -20.56
CA THR A 63 -0.68 -8.11 -19.80
C THR A 63 -0.73 -9.06 -18.61
N LYS A 64 -0.46 -10.35 -18.81
CA LYS A 64 -0.42 -11.36 -17.73
C LYS A 64 0.53 -10.94 -16.60
N GLY A 65 1.76 -10.54 -16.94
CA GLY A 65 2.74 -10.06 -15.96
C GLY A 65 2.25 -8.86 -15.16
N ARG A 66 1.64 -7.86 -15.82
CA ARG A 66 1.08 -6.67 -15.15
C ARG A 66 -0.04 -7.02 -14.17
N LEU A 67 -0.98 -7.88 -14.58
CA LEU A 67 -2.11 -8.27 -13.73
C LEU A 67 -1.66 -9.11 -12.51
N ILE A 68 -0.69 -10.01 -12.70
CA ILE A 68 -0.09 -10.78 -11.59
C ILE A 68 0.62 -9.86 -10.61
N ARG A 69 1.42 -8.90 -11.11
CA ARG A 69 2.08 -7.90 -10.25
C ARG A 69 1.09 -7.01 -9.52
N ALA A 70 -0.06 -6.69 -10.11
CA ALA A 70 -1.12 -5.97 -9.43
C ALA A 70 -1.66 -6.77 -8.22
N GLU A 71 -1.96 -8.07 -8.35
CA GLU A 71 -2.38 -8.88 -7.19
C GLU A 71 -1.28 -9.00 -6.13
N ALA A 72 -0.01 -9.09 -6.53
CA ALA A 72 1.11 -9.05 -5.60
C ALA A 72 1.22 -7.72 -4.85
N ALA A 73 0.93 -6.59 -5.51
CA ALA A 73 0.85 -5.28 -4.87
C ALA A 73 -0.29 -5.20 -3.85
N VAL A 74 -1.42 -5.87 -4.11
CA VAL A 74 -2.52 -5.97 -3.13
C VAL A 74 -2.07 -6.72 -1.88
N ALA A 75 -1.48 -7.91 -2.04
CA ALA A 75 -0.98 -8.71 -0.93
C ALA A 75 -0.01 -7.89 -0.06
N ASN A 76 0.96 -7.23 -0.68
CA ASN A 76 1.91 -6.37 0.00
C ASN A 76 1.24 -5.21 0.75
N GLY A 77 0.21 -4.58 0.16
CA GLY A 77 -0.54 -3.52 0.82
C GLY A 77 -1.20 -3.97 2.11
N PHE A 78 -1.88 -5.13 2.07
CA PHE A 78 -2.55 -5.68 3.25
C PHE A 78 -1.59 -6.23 4.30
N GLU A 79 -0.45 -6.81 3.90
CA GLU A 79 0.61 -7.23 4.83
C GLU A 79 1.16 -6.05 5.64
N ASN A 80 1.23 -4.85 5.05
CA ASN A 80 1.77 -3.66 5.70
C ASN A 80 0.71 -2.79 6.40
N LEU A 81 -0.57 -2.97 6.08
CA LEU A 81 -1.66 -2.16 6.63
C LEU A 81 -1.71 -2.24 8.16
N GLY A 82 -1.53 -3.43 8.73
CA GLY A 82 -1.53 -3.62 10.18
C GLY A 82 -0.40 -2.86 10.87
N LEU A 83 0.81 -2.93 10.31
CA LEU A 83 1.96 -2.22 10.84
C LEU A 83 1.79 -0.69 10.77
N PHE A 84 1.24 -0.19 9.65
CA PHE A 84 0.91 1.22 9.50
C PHE A 84 -0.13 1.70 10.50
N ALA A 85 -1.26 0.98 10.62
CA ALA A 85 -2.31 1.33 11.57
C ALA A 85 -1.80 1.31 13.01
N ALA A 86 -0.97 0.33 13.37
CA ALA A 86 -0.35 0.24 14.67
C ALA A 86 0.61 1.42 14.95
N ALA A 87 1.42 1.83 13.97
CA ALA A 87 2.31 3.00 14.11
C ALA A 87 1.51 4.29 14.31
N VAL A 88 0.44 4.50 13.52
CA VAL A 88 -0.45 5.66 13.68
C VAL A 88 -1.11 5.65 15.07
N ALA A 89 -1.64 4.51 15.51
CA ALA A 89 -2.25 4.38 16.83
C ALA A 89 -1.23 4.62 17.96
N ALA A 90 -0.02 4.06 17.86
CA ALA A 90 1.03 4.23 18.86
C ALA A 90 1.49 5.69 18.98
N GLY A 91 1.78 6.36 17.86
CA GLY A 91 2.20 7.76 17.85
C GLY A 91 1.17 8.70 18.45
N ASN A 92 -0.11 8.47 18.16
CA ASN A 92 -1.19 9.26 18.72
C ASN A 92 -1.42 8.96 20.21
N SER A 93 -1.32 7.70 20.63
CA SER A 93 -1.45 7.31 22.05
C SER A 93 -0.30 7.85 22.89
N ALA A 94 0.89 8.01 22.30
CA ALA A 94 2.04 8.66 22.93
C ALA A 94 2.00 10.19 22.87
N HIS A 95 0.93 10.78 22.34
CA HIS A 95 0.78 12.22 22.16
C HIS A 95 1.93 12.87 21.39
N LEU A 96 2.40 12.22 20.32
CA LEU A 96 3.30 12.85 19.36
C LEU A 96 2.61 14.06 18.68
N ASP A 97 3.43 15.01 18.23
CA ASP A 97 2.94 16.22 17.55
C ASP A 97 2.02 15.89 16.37
N ALA A 98 0.88 16.59 16.28
CA ALA A 98 -0.12 16.33 15.24
C ALA A 98 0.42 16.66 13.84
N GLY A 99 1.26 17.68 13.71
CA GLY A 99 1.94 18.02 12.45
C GLY A 99 2.85 16.90 11.96
N LEU A 100 3.63 16.30 12.87
CA LEU A 100 4.45 15.11 12.60
C LEU A 100 3.57 13.95 12.13
N MET A 101 2.54 13.58 12.90
CA MET A 101 1.68 12.43 12.60
C MET A 101 0.94 12.60 11.27
N ASN A 102 0.45 13.80 10.98
CA ASN A 102 -0.21 14.12 9.72
C ASN A 102 0.76 14.03 8.54
N THR A 103 1.93 14.67 8.65
CA THR A 103 2.94 14.66 7.59
C THR A 103 3.40 13.23 7.28
N PHE A 104 3.70 12.47 8.33
CA PHE A 104 4.12 11.09 8.20
C PHE A 104 3.06 10.22 7.53
N SER A 105 1.84 10.23 8.05
CA SER A 105 0.77 9.36 7.57
C SER A 105 0.34 9.70 6.14
N ILE A 106 0.30 10.97 5.78
CA ILE A 106 0.04 11.43 4.40
C ILE A 106 1.19 11.01 3.46
N ALA A 107 2.44 11.25 3.86
CA ALA A 107 3.60 10.85 3.05
C ALA A 107 3.63 9.33 2.83
N TYR A 108 3.25 8.54 3.84
CA TYR A 108 3.13 7.09 3.74
C TYR A 108 2.10 6.68 2.68
N ILE A 109 0.87 7.19 2.73
CA ILE A 109 -0.18 6.80 1.76
C ILE A 109 0.14 7.28 0.34
N VAL A 110 0.77 8.46 0.17
CA VAL A 110 1.26 8.93 -1.14
C VAL A 110 2.36 8.01 -1.66
N SER A 111 3.29 7.60 -0.80
CA SER A 111 4.34 6.64 -1.15
C SER A 111 3.74 5.29 -1.56
N ARG A 112 2.69 4.80 -0.87
CA ARG A 112 1.97 3.56 -1.25
C ARG A 112 1.32 3.67 -2.63
N PHE A 113 0.73 4.81 -2.95
CA PHE A 113 0.14 5.03 -4.28
C PHE A 113 1.20 4.95 -5.39
N ILE A 114 2.33 5.66 -5.22
CA ILE A 114 3.45 5.64 -6.16
C ILE A 114 4.06 4.23 -6.26
N TYR A 115 4.26 3.58 -5.11
CA TYR A 115 4.78 2.22 -5.01
C TYR A 115 3.92 1.23 -5.80
N ASN A 116 2.60 1.28 -5.65
CA ASN A 116 1.68 0.41 -6.39
C ASN A 116 1.79 0.63 -7.90
N HIS A 117 1.90 1.89 -8.35
CA HIS A 117 2.12 2.20 -9.76
C HIS A 117 3.42 1.58 -10.28
N ILE A 118 4.54 1.83 -9.59
CA ILE A 118 5.84 1.24 -9.94
C ILE A 118 5.70 -0.28 -9.99
N TYR A 119 5.12 -0.91 -8.96
CA TYR A 119 4.98 -2.36 -8.87
C TYR A 119 4.28 -2.97 -10.08
N ILE A 120 3.16 -2.40 -10.51
CA ILE A 120 2.35 -2.91 -11.62
C ILE A 120 3.12 -2.83 -12.94
N TYR A 121 3.78 -1.70 -13.20
CA TYR A 121 4.47 -1.43 -14.46
C TYR A 121 5.95 -1.83 -14.47
N ASN A 122 6.44 -2.43 -13.38
CA ASN A 122 7.82 -2.89 -13.25
C ASN A 122 8.13 -4.08 -14.17
N ASP A 123 8.83 -3.83 -15.27
CA ASP A 123 9.36 -4.84 -16.20
C ASP A 123 10.90 -4.80 -16.34
N THR A 124 11.59 -4.00 -15.52
CA THR A 124 13.06 -3.87 -15.54
C THR A 124 13.71 -4.08 -14.17
N VAL A 125 14.97 -4.51 -14.16
CA VAL A 125 15.74 -4.71 -12.92
C VAL A 125 15.88 -3.41 -12.12
N GLN A 126 16.00 -2.27 -12.81
CA GLN A 126 16.14 -0.94 -12.21
C GLN A 126 14.88 -0.53 -11.45
N LEU A 127 13.70 -0.75 -12.03
CA LEU A 127 12.42 -0.51 -11.37
C LEU A 127 12.22 -1.45 -10.17
N ALA A 128 12.76 -2.67 -10.20
CA ALA A 128 12.77 -3.59 -9.04
C ALA A 128 13.62 -3.05 -7.88
N GLY A 129 14.76 -2.42 -8.17
CA GLY A 129 15.57 -1.73 -7.17
C GLY A 129 14.84 -0.54 -6.53
N MET A 130 14.20 0.31 -7.34
CA MET A 130 13.41 1.46 -6.85
C MET A 130 12.29 1.02 -5.90
N ARG A 131 11.60 -0.08 -6.24
CA ARG A 131 10.58 -0.69 -5.38
C ARG A 131 11.15 -1.04 -4.00
N THR A 132 12.32 -1.66 -3.94
CA THR A 132 12.96 -2.03 -2.67
C THR A 132 13.31 -0.80 -1.84
N VAL A 133 13.85 0.25 -2.46
CA VAL A 133 14.17 1.51 -1.76
C VAL A 133 12.90 2.16 -1.18
N CYS A 134 11.83 2.26 -1.98
CA CYS A 134 10.56 2.80 -1.50
C CYS A 134 9.97 1.99 -0.35
N TYR A 135 10.01 0.65 -0.45
CA TYR A 135 9.53 -0.25 0.60
C TYR A 135 10.32 -0.09 1.90
N THR A 136 11.66 -0.14 1.82
CA THR A 136 12.53 0.00 2.99
C THR A 136 12.34 1.37 3.67
N GLY A 137 12.23 2.45 2.89
CA GLY A 137 11.93 3.78 3.43
C GLY A 137 10.60 3.85 4.17
N GLN A 138 9.55 3.21 3.64
CA GLN A 138 8.26 3.11 4.33
C GLN A 138 8.41 2.38 5.67
N ILE A 139 9.06 1.21 5.69
CA ILE A 139 9.27 0.43 6.92
C ILE A 139 10.09 1.21 7.95
N ILE A 140 11.19 1.84 7.55
CA ILE A 140 12.01 2.69 8.44
C ILE A 140 11.15 3.81 9.06
N GLY A 141 10.30 4.44 8.26
CA GLY A 141 9.38 5.46 8.74
C GLY A 141 8.40 4.93 9.80
N LEU A 142 7.81 3.75 9.59
CA LEU A 142 6.93 3.11 10.57
C LEU A 142 7.68 2.82 11.89
N MET A 143 8.89 2.24 11.79
CA MET A 143 9.74 1.96 12.95
C MET A 143 10.12 3.25 13.70
N PHE A 144 10.42 4.32 12.98
CA PHE A 144 10.72 5.62 13.57
C PHE A 144 9.57 6.15 14.43
N VAL A 145 8.31 6.00 13.98
CA VAL A 145 7.14 6.40 14.80
C VAL A 145 7.06 5.56 16.07
N PHE A 146 7.25 4.25 16.01
CA PHE A 146 7.28 3.41 17.22
C PHE A 146 8.38 3.84 18.20
N ILE A 147 9.60 4.06 17.71
CA ILE A 147 10.72 4.51 18.54
C ILE A 147 10.42 5.87 19.18
N LYS A 148 9.96 6.85 18.39
CA LYS A 148 9.56 8.17 18.89
C LYS A 148 8.46 8.08 19.96
N SER A 149 7.49 7.20 19.75
CA SER A 149 6.40 6.97 20.71
C SER A 149 6.93 6.43 22.04
N GLY A 150 7.80 5.42 21.99
CA GLY A 150 8.42 4.85 23.19
C GLY A 150 9.28 5.85 23.96
N LEU A 151 10.11 6.61 23.25
CA LEU A 151 10.94 7.66 23.88
C LEU A 151 10.08 8.72 24.59
N LYS A 152 9.01 9.18 23.91
CA LYS A 152 8.09 10.18 24.47
C LYS A 152 7.38 9.68 25.73
N LEU A 153 6.95 8.42 25.74
CA LEU A 153 6.30 7.80 26.91
C LEU A 153 7.26 7.57 28.08
N ASN A 154 8.55 7.35 27.80
CA ASN A 154 9.58 7.20 28.83
C ASN A 154 10.04 8.56 29.40
N GLY A 155 9.46 9.69 28.97
CA GLY A 155 9.85 11.03 29.44
C GLY A 155 11.22 11.49 28.92
N ALA A 156 11.73 10.87 27.85
CA ALA A 156 12.94 11.28 27.15
C ALA A 156 12.67 12.33 26.07
#